data_AF-A0A4S9SN69-F1
#
_entry.id   AF-A0A4S9SN69-F1
#
_cell.length_a   1.000
_cell.length_b   1.000
_cell.length_c   1.000
_cell.angle_alpha   90.00
_cell.angle_beta   90.00
_cell.angle_gamma   90.00
#
_symmetry.space_group_name_H-M   'P 1'
#
loop_
_entity.id
_entity.type
_entity.pdbx_description
1 polymer ?
#
loop_
_entity_poly.entity_id
_entity_poly.type
_entity_poly.pdbx_seq_one_letter_code
_entity_poly.pdbx_strand_id
1 'polypeptide(L)'
;MNMLIFGYTSDHYSRKWSLFASTVILIAFAALSAGSYGAGGSSSGLFAALTAWRFLLGIGIGGEYPAGSVGCAESTGELKSGTRNRWFILFTNVQIDIGFVVSALVPMIVVLITGENHLRAAWRICLGLGVIPPLSLLYLRLKLNEPEAYRRETMAKAKTPWLLVIKFYWWRLTIVSLIWFIYDFSGYSFSLFSSTIVDNLLGDNSPLWKSFGWTTLIYLFYLPGCIGGSFVSDWLGPKMTLGIGVLAQGIVGFIMAGVYSYLAHPQNVAGFVIVYGVFLALGEFGPGDNIGLIASKSCATAVRGQYYGIAAAIGKIGAFVGDQVLAILYNRYKDTDPIKAGQYPFFVSSALCILSAGIAFFLLPHIGQDTIDEEDVKFRAYLAENGYDVSQMGVQRESAEHIVGQTEVEDGNEVTEKVSKA
;
A
#
# COMPACT_ATOMS: atom_id res chain seq x y z
N MET A 1 -0.85 14.02 -6.78
CA MET A 1 -0.01 15.21 -6.50
C MET A 1 0.84 15.04 -5.24
N ASN A 2 0.26 14.73 -4.08
CA ASN A 2 1.01 14.67 -2.81
C ASN A 2 2.07 13.57 -2.75
N MET A 3 1.77 12.35 -3.21
CA MET A 3 2.74 11.25 -3.28
C MET A 3 3.96 11.58 -4.17
N LEU A 4 3.78 12.43 -5.18
CA LEU A 4 4.87 12.89 -6.04
C LEU A 4 5.77 13.90 -5.31
N ILE A 5 5.15 14.83 -4.55
CA ILE A 5 5.89 15.81 -3.74
C ILE A 5 6.70 15.09 -2.67
N PHE A 6 6.08 14.17 -1.92
CA PHE A 6 6.76 13.43 -0.87
C PHE A 6 7.76 12.41 -1.41
N GLY A 7 7.54 11.84 -2.60
CA GLY A 7 8.55 11.06 -3.31
C GLY A 7 9.79 11.90 -3.63
N TYR A 8 9.59 13.14 -4.10
CA TYR A 8 10.69 14.07 -4.43
C TYR A 8 11.49 14.45 -3.19
N THR A 9 10.79 14.89 -2.14
CA THR A 9 11.44 15.32 -0.89
C THR A 9 12.12 14.15 -0.19
N SER A 10 11.55 12.95 -0.29
CA SER A 10 12.17 11.73 0.22
C SER A 10 13.48 11.42 -0.51
N ASP A 11 13.56 11.60 -1.84
CA ASP A 11 14.76 11.32 -2.63
C ASP A 11 15.84 12.42 -2.54
N HIS A 12 15.45 13.69 -2.38
CA HIS A 12 16.38 14.83 -2.51
C HIS A 12 16.65 15.57 -1.20
N TYR A 13 15.87 15.33 -0.15
CA TYR A 13 16.07 15.97 1.14
C TYR A 13 16.45 14.94 2.20
N SER A 14 15.52 14.05 2.57
CA SER A 14 15.73 13.07 3.63
C SER A 14 14.50 12.15 3.75
N ARG A 15 14.73 10.84 3.97
CA ARG A 15 13.65 9.89 4.26
C ARG A 15 12.97 10.26 5.59
N LYS A 16 13.80 10.53 6.61
CA LYS A 16 13.36 10.88 7.97
C LYS A 16 12.50 12.13 8.02
N TRP A 17 12.93 13.24 7.40
CA TRP A 17 12.20 14.51 7.47
C TRP A 17 10.90 14.48 6.68
N SER A 18 10.90 13.77 5.55
CA SER A 18 9.69 13.50 4.77
C SER A 18 8.64 12.77 5.62
N LEU A 19 9.06 11.71 6.32
CA LEU A 19 8.23 11.00 7.30
C LEU A 19 7.76 11.92 8.43
N PHE A 20 8.67 12.64 9.09
CA PHE A 20 8.31 13.52 10.20
C PHE A 20 7.23 14.55 9.81
N ALA A 21 7.42 15.25 8.69
CA ALA A 21 6.47 16.23 8.17
C ALA A 21 5.10 15.59 7.87
N SER A 22 5.09 14.42 7.23
CA SER A 22 3.85 13.69 6.93
C SER A 22 3.05 13.34 8.20
N THR A 23 3.73 12.89 9.27
CA THR A 23 3.05 12.54 10.53
C THR A 23 2.54 13.75 11.30
N VAL A 24 3.24 14.89 11.24
CA VAL A 24 2.72 16.15 11.83
C VAL A 24 1.43 16.58 11.12
N ILE A 25 1.40 16.51 9.78
CA ILE A 25 0.19 16.79 8.98
C ILE A 25 -0.93 15.82 9.37
N LEU A 26 -0.63 14.52 9.52
CA LEU A 26 -1.62 13.52 9.94
C LEU A 26 -2.25 13.85 11.29
N ILE A 27 -1.43 14.14 12.32
CA ILE A 27 -1.90 14.46 13.67
C ILE A 27 -2.80 15.69 13.64
N ALA A 28 -2.34 16.77 13.00
CA ALA A 28 -3.06 18.04 12.96
C ALA A 28 -4.43 17.89 12.29
N PHE A 29 -4.48 17.30 11.09
CA PHE A 29 -5.73 17.22 10.33
C PHE A 29 -6.65 16.09 10.79
N ALA A 30 -6.14 15.05 11.45
CA ALA A 30 -6.98 14.05 12.12
C ALA A 30 -7.70 14.68 13.32
N ALA A 31 -6.98 15.45 14.14
CA ALA A 31 -7.56 16.18 15.27
C ALA A 31 -8.60 17.22 14.82
N LEU A 32 -8.28 18.00 13.77
CA LEU A 32 -9.22 18.95 13.17
C LEU A 32 -10.45 18.26 12.56
N SER A 33 -10.30 17.07 11.99
CA SER A 33 -11.42 16.27 11.49
C SER A 33 -12.40 15.91 12.61
N ALA A 34 -11.89 15.44 13.76
CA ALA A 34 -12.71 15.17 14.94
C ALA A 34 -13.39 16.45 15.50
N GLY A 35 -12.69 17.57 15.42
CA GLY A 35 -13.15 18.90 15.82
C GLY A 35 -14.01 19.63 14.79
N SER A 36 -14.50 18.98 13.73
CA SER A 36 -15.25 19.67 12.67
C SER A 36 -16.58 20.26 13.17
N TYR A 37 -16.81 21.53 12.83
CA TYR A 37 -18.05 22.26 13.05
C TYR A 37 -18.36 23.16 11.85
N GLY A 38 -19.65 23.28 11.50
CA GLY A 38 -20.10 24.26 10.52
C GLY A 38 -20.33 25.62 11.17
N ALA A 39 -20.02 26.70 10.44
CA ALA A 39 -20.34 28.06 10.86
C ALA A 39 -21.84 28.18 11.20
N GLY A 40 -22.15 28.76 12.37
CA GLY A 40 -23.53 28.88 12.86
C GLY A 40 -24.25 27.54 13.13
N GLY A 41 -23.54 26.42 13.20
CA GLY A 41 -24.14 25.09 13.39
C GLY A 41 -24.67 24.45 12.10
N SER A 42 -24.36 25.00 10.93
CA SER A 42 -24.80 24.46 9.64
C SER A 42 -24.26 23.06 9.36
N SER A 43 -25.16 22.12 8.99
CA SER A 43 -24.79 20.77 8.55
C SER A 43 -23.95 20.80 7.26
N SER A 44 -24.27 21.68 6.31
CA SER A 44 -23.48 21.80 5.07
C SER A 44 -22.08 22.35 5.37
N GLY A 45 -21.97 23.31 6.29
CA GLY A 45 -20.69 23.82 6.77
C GLY A 45 -19.86 22.76 7.48
N LEU A 46 -20.50 21.87 8.26
CA LEU A 46 -19.84 20.74 8.90
C LEU A 46 -19.22 19.79 7.87
N PHE A 47 -19.99 19.37 6.85
CA PHE A 47 -19.49 18.48 5.81
C PHE A 47 -18.42 19.13 4.93
N ALA A 48 -18.52 20.44 4.66
CA ALA A 48 -17.50 21.18 3.94
C ALA A 48 -16.17 21.23 4.73
N ALA A 49 -16.24 21.56 6.04
CA ALA A 49 -15.07 21.56 6.91
C ALA A 49 -14.45 20.16 7.02
N LEU A 50 -15.27 19.13 7.25
CA LEU A 50 -14.80 17.75 7.33
C LEU A 50 -14.13 17.31 6.03
N THR A 51 -14.71 17.62 4.87
CA THR A 51 -14.11 17.33 3.56
C THR A 51 -12.76 18.00 3.40
N ALA A 52 -12.63 19.27 3.78
CA ALA A 52 -11.37 20.00 3.71
C ALA A 52 -10.29 19.36 4.61
N TRP A 53 -10.63 19.01 5.86
CA TRP A 53 -9.68 18.36 6.77
C TRP A 53 -9.30 16.96 6.31
N ARG A 54 -10.23 16.18 5.74
CA ARG A 54 -9.91 14.87 5.17
C ARG A 54 -9.03 14.96 3.93
N PHE A 55 -9.20 15.99 3.10
CA PHE A 55 -8.32 16.25 1.97
C PHE A 55 -6.88 16.53 2.45
N LEU A 56 -6.72 17.42 3.44
CA LEU A 56 -5.42 17.77 4.01
C LEU A 56 -4.78 16.60 4.79
N LEU A 57 -5.59 15.80 5.50
CA LEU A 57 -5.15 14.54 6.09
C LEU A 57 -4.60 13.59 5.02
N GLY A 58 -5.27 13.50 3.87
CA GLY A 58 -4.81 12.70 2.72
C GLY A 58 -3.44 13.12 2.18
N ILE A 59 -3.05 14.39 2.34
CA ILE A 59 -1.68 14.85 2.03
C ILE A 59 -0.67 14.14 2.93
N GLY A 60 -0.95 14.06 4.23
CA GLY A 60 -0.12 13.35 5.21
C GLY A 60 -0.02 11.86 4.91
N ILE A 61 -1.14 11.20 4.64
CA ILE A 61 -1.16 9.78 4.24
C ILE A 61 -0.31 9.57 2.98
N GLY A 62 -0.43 10.46 2.00
CA GLY A 62 0.33 10.41 0.75
C GLY A 62 1.85 10.54 0.93
N GLY A 63 2.34 11.05 2.06
CA GLY A 63 3.77 11.08 2.39
C GLY A 63 4.28 9.79 3.03
N GLU A 64 3.46 9.12 3.83
CA GLU A 64 3.81 7.85 4.50
C GLU A 64 4.08 6.73 3.49
N TYR A 65 3.35 6.70 2.38
CA TYR A 65 3.51 5.66 1.35
C TYR A 65 4.93 5.67 0.74
N PRO A 66 5.36 6.73 0.01
CA PRO A 66 6.66 6.76 -0.65
C PRO A 66 7.82 6.95 0.32
N ALA A 67 7.64 7.54 1.50
CA ALA A 67 8.74 7.69 2.45
C ALA A 67 8.89 6.47 3.37
N GLY A 68 7.77 5.94 3.87
CA GLY A 68 7.75 4.81 4.81
C GLY A 68 8.04 3.48 4.15
N SER A 69 7.40 3.18 3.02
CA SER A 69 7.62 1.91 2.31
C SER A 69 9.05 1.86 1.76
N VAL A 70 9.54 2.96 1.20
CA VAL A 70 10.92 3.02 0.70
C VAL A 70 11.93 2.91 1.84
N GLY A 71 11.73 3.63 2.95
CA GLY A 71 12.59 3.49 4.12
C GLY A 71 12.57 2.06 4.68
N CYS A 72 11.40 1.41 4.71
CA CYS A 72 11.27 0.02 5.12
C CYS A 72 12.02 -0.93 4.17
N ALA A 73 11.89 -0.76 2.85
CA ALA A 73 12.63 -1.57 1.88
C ALA A 73 14.14 -1.46 2.06
N GLU A 74 14.64 -0.24 2.26
CA GLU A 74 16.06 0.04 2.50
C GLU A 74 16.54 -0.61 3.81
N SER A 75 15.80 -0.42 4.92
CA SER A 75 16.13 -1.04 6.21
C SER A 75 16.05 -2.57 6.19
N THR A 76 15.11 -3.17 5.45
CA THR A 76 15.06 -4.63 5.30
C THR A 76 16.21 -5.18 4.46
N GLY A 77 16.86 -4.34 3.65
CA GLY A 77 18.11 -4.67 2.95
C GLY A 77 19.27 -4.95 3.91
N GLU A 78 19.25 -4.42 5.12
CA GLU A 78 20.28 -4.67 6.15
C GLU A 78 20.03 -5.99 6.90
N LEU A 79 18.85 -6.61 6.72
CA LEU A 79 18.51 -7.88 7.36
C LEU A 79 19.10 -9.08 6.59
N LYS A 80 19.13 -10.23 7.26
CA LYS A 80 19.59 -11.50 6.67
C LYS A 80 18.78 -11.83 5.40
N SER A 81 19.51 -12.10 4.31
CA SER A 81 18.92 -12.54 3.04
C SER A 81 18.05 -13.80 3.23
N GLY A 82 16.94 -13.86 2.50
CA GLY A 82 15.92 -14.90 2.61
C GLY A 82 14.73 -14.56 3.51
N THR A 83 14.81 -13.47 4.28
CA THR A 83 13.69 -12.97 5.11
C THR A 83 13.28 -11.53 4.82
N ARG A 84 13.92 -10.87 3.84
CA ARG A 84 13.77 -9.43 3.65
C ARG A 84 12.37 -9.07 3.16
N ASN A 85 11.74 -9.93 2.34
CA ASN A 85 10.39 -9.67 1.81
C ASN A 85 9.34 -9.76 2.91
N ARG A 86 9.38 -10.79 3.77
CA ARG A 86 8.37 -10.89 4.84
C ARG A 86 8.42 -9.70 5.78
N TRP A 87 9.61 -9.22 6.14
CA TRP A 87 9.74 -8.10 7.08
C TRP A 87 9.20 -6.81 6.48
N PHE A 88 9.47 -6.56 5.20
CA PHE A 88 8.84 -5.44 4.49
C PHE A 88 7.32 -5.52 4.60
N ILE A 89 6.74 -6.67 4.28
CA ILE A 89 5.29 -6.88 4.25
C ILE A 89 4.68 -6.74 5.65
N LEU A 90 5.29 -7.36 6.66
CA LEU A 90 4.84 -7.32 8.06
C LEU A 90 4.83 -5.89 8.65
N PHE A 91 5.76 -5.04 8.22
CA PHE A 91 5.85 -3.65 8.68
C PHE A 91 5.12 -2.65 7.76
N THR A 92 4.60 -3.09 6.62
CA THR A 92 3.82 -2.27 5.69
C THR A 92 2.39 -2.79 5.57
N ASN A 93 2.12 -3.73 4.68
CA ASN A 93 0.77 -4.19 4.36
C ASN A 93 0.02 -4.75 5.58
N VAL A 94 0.67 -5.59 6.40
CA VAL A 94 0.03 -6.14 7.60
C VAL A 94 -0.38 -5.05 8.59
N GLN A 95 0.39 -3.96 8.69
CA GLN A 95 0.01 -2.83 9.56
C GLN A 95 -1.19 -2.05 9.00
N ILE A 96 -1.30 -1.95 7.67
CA ILE A 96 -2.47 -1.35 7.00
C ILE A 96 -3.72 -2.19 7.31
N ASP A 97 -3.62 -3.51 7.21
CA ASP A 97 -4.73 -4.44 7.46
C ASP A 97 -5.17 -4.49 8.91
N ILE A 98 -4.22 -4.47 9.86
CA ILE A 98 -4.51 -4.26 11.27
C ILE A 98 -5.26 -2.93 11.46
N GLY A 99 -4.83 -1.87 10.75
CA GLY A 99 -5.52 -0.59 10.70
C GLY A 99 -6.97 -0.72 10.23
N PHE A 100 -7.25 -1.50 9.18
CA PHE A 100 -8.61 -1.75 8.71
C PHE A 100 -9.47 -2.46 9.78
N VAL A 101 -8.96 -3.55 10.37
CA VAL A 101 -9.67 -4.28 11.44
C VAL A 101 -10.00 -3.37 12.61
N VAL A 102 -9.01 -2.62 13.11
CA VAL A 102 -9.20 -1.67 14.21
C VAL A 102 -10.19 -0.56 13.82
N SER A 103 -10.16 -0.11 12.56
CA SER A 103 -11.06 0.95 12.07
C SER A 103 -12.53 0.53 11.99
N ALA A 104 -12.83 -0.78 11.90
CA ALA A 104 -14.19 -1.31 11.97
C ALA A 104 -14.59 -1.64 13.43
N LEU A 105 -13.66 -2.18 14.21
CA LEU A 105 -13.91 -2.58 15.60
C LEU A 105 -14.13 -1.39 16.53
N VAL A 106 -13.36 -0.30 16.38
CA VAL A 106 -13.47 0.87 17.24
C VAL A 106 -14.85 1.53 17.13
N PRO A 107 -15.40 1.83 15.93
CA PRO A 107 -16.77 2.31 15.79
C PRO A 107 -17.82 1.37 16.38
N MET A 108 -17.67 0.05 16.23
CA MET A 108 -18.55 -0.94 16.86
C MET A 108 -18.63 -0.72 18.37
N ILE A 109 -17.48 -0.68 19.05
CA ILE A 109 -17.38 -0.52 20.50
C ILE A 109 -17.91 0.86 20.92
N VAL A 110 -17.54 1.92 20.22
CA VAL A 110 -17.95 3.29 20.55
C VAL A 110 -19.47 3.47 20.40
N VAL A 111 -20.08 2.89 19.36
CA VAL A 111 -21.55 2.93 19.19
C VAL A 111 -22.25 2.12 20.28
N LEU A 112 -21.71 0.98 20.70
CA LEU A 112 -22.25 0.21 21.83
C LEU A 112 -22.22 0.99 23.15
N ILE A 113 -21.15 1.77 23.39
CA ILE A 113 -21.00 2.57 24.61
C ILE A 113 -21.90 3.81 24.59
N THR A 114 -21.92 4.53 23.47
CA THR A 114 -22.64 5.82 23.35
C THR A 114 -24.14 5.65 23.09
N GLY A 115 -24.53 4.51 22.52
CA GLY A 115 -25.87 4.26 22.03
C GLY A 115 -26.20 5.06 20.76
N GLU A 116 -27.20 4.60 20.01
CA GLU A 116 -27.59 5.22 18.73
C GLU A 116 -28.20 6.62 18.89
N ASN A 117 -28.55 7.03 20.12
CA ASN A 117 -29.03 8.38 20.41
C ASN A 117 -27.90 9.43 20.47
N HIS A 118 -26.62 9.01 20.51
CA HIS A 118 -25.46 9.90 20.66
C HIS A 118 -24.42 9.75 19.55
N LEU A 119 -24.85 9.46 18.31
CA LEU A 119 -23.93 9.27 17.17
C LEU A 119 -23.00 10.47 16.91
N ARG A 120 -23.43 11.69 17.29
CA ARG A 120 -22.60 12.90 17.23
C ARG A 120 -21.31 12.78 18.05
N ALA A 121 -21.39 12.16 19.22
CA ALA A 121 -20.24 11.87 20.06
C ALA A 121 -19.44 10.70 19.48
N ALA A 122 -20.13 9.65 19.02
CA ALA A 122 -19.52 8.44 18.50
C ALA A 122 -18.50 8.73 17.38
N TRP A 123 -18.91 9.41 16.31
CA TRP A 123 -18.01 9.65 15.18
C TRP A 123 -16.83 10.56 15.54
N ARG A 124 -17.01 11.51 16.47
CA ARG A 124 -15.92 12.39 16.94
C ARG A 124 -14.90 11.62 17.74
N ILE A 125 -15.35 10.75 18.64
CA ILE A 125 -14.48 9.86 19.41
C ILE A 125 -13.69 8.97 18.45
N CYS A 126 -14.35 8.32 17.48
CA CYS A 126 -13.67 7.47 16.49
C CYS A 126 -12.57 8.22 15.71
N LEU A 127 -12.87 9.42 15.20
CA LEU A 127 -11.87 10.22 14.49
C LEU A 127 -10.75 10.71 15.41
N GLY A 128 -11.07 11.09 16.66
CA GLY A 128 -10.10 11.55 17.65
C GLY A 128 -9.15 10.45 18.12
N LEU A 129 -9.64 9.21 18.27
CA LEU A 129 -8.80 8.05 18.59
C LEU A 129 -7.77 7.78 17.49
N GLY A 130 -8.07 8.12 16.24
CA GLY A 130 -7.14 8.01 15.11
C GLY A 130 -5.87 8.87 15.23
N VAL A 131 -5.85 9.84 16.15
CA VAL A 131 -4.68 10.69 16.42
C VAL A 131 -3.64 9.96 17.30
N ILE A 132 -4.06 8.94 18.05
CA ILE A 132 -3.20 8.27 19.05
C ILE A 132 -2.01 7.52 18.39
N PRO A 133 -2.20 6.66 17.37
CA PRO A 133 -1.07 5.96 16.74
C PRO A 133 0.01 6.88 16.16
N PRO A 134 -0.30 7.93 15.36
CA PRO A 134 0.75 8.81 14.85
C PRO A 134 1.42 9.63 15.96
N LEU A 135 0.70 9.99 17.04
CA LEU A 135 1.29 10.67 18.20
C LEU A 135 2.32 9.80 18.93
N SER A 136 2.03 8.52 19.13
CA SER A 136 2.96 7.61 19.82
C SER A 136 4.26 7.40 19.02
N LEU A 137 4.17 7.43 17.69
CA LEU A 137 5.30 7.27 16.79
C LEU A 137 6.11 8.56 16.58
N LEU A 138 5.55 9.74 16.87
CA LEU A 138 6.21 11.03 16.63
C LEU A 138 7.56 11.13 17.34
N TYR A 139 7.64 10.65 18.59
CA TYR A 139 8.89 10.61 19.34
C TYR A 139 9.93 9.68 18.69
N LEU A 140 9.50 8.52 18.22
CA LEU A 140 10.38 7.54 17.58
C LEU A 140 10.92 8.06 16.24
N ARG A 141 10.12 8.83 15.49
CA ARG A 141 10.54 9.46 14.23
C ARG A 141 11.66 10.48 14.41
N LEU A 142 11.73 11.16 15.55
CA LEU A 142 12.85 12.06 15.86
C LEU A 142 14.18 11.30 16.04
N LYS A 143 14.12 10.03 16.44
CA LYS A 143 15.29 9.16 16.66
C LYS A 143 15.68 8.30 15.46
N LEU A 144 14.91 8.34 14.38
CA LEU A 144 15.24 7.58 13.17
C LEU A 144 16.57 8.08 12.57
N ASN A 145 17.40 7.14 12.09
CA ASN A 145 18.57 7.45 11.28
C ASN A 145 18.25 7.25 9.81
N GLU A 146 19.00 7.90 8.91
CA GLU A 146 18.89 7.64 7.47
C GLU A 146 19.45 6.24 7.15
N PRO A 147 18.76 5.43 6.31
CA PRO A 147 19.26 4.12 5.89
C PRO A 147 20.60 4.19 5.18
N GLU A 148 21.44 3.15 5.30
CA GLU A 148 22.78 3.13 4.69
C GLU A 148 22.72 3.23 3.17
N ALA A 149 21.78 2.52 2.54
CA ALA A 149 21.55 2.56 1.11
C ALA A 149 21.27 3.98 0.60
N TYR A 150 20.45 4.77 1.33
CA TYR A 150 20.18 6.17 0.97
C TYR A 150 21.47 7.01 1.04
N ARG A 151 22.29 6.83 2.07
CA ARG A 151 23.55 7.57 2.21
C ARG A 151 24.54 7.26 1.09
N ARG A 152 24.59 6.00 0.63
CA ARG A 152 25.47 5.54 -0.45
C ARG A 152 25.03 6.03 -1.84
N GLU A 153 23.73 6.05 -2.10
CA GLU A 153 23.20 6.21 -3.46
C GLU A 153 22.49 7.53 -3.74
N THR A 154 22.27 8.38 -2.73
CA THR A 154 21.50 9.61 -2.89
C THR A 154 22.07 10.53 -3.99
N MET A 155 21.17 11.08 -4.80
CA MET A 155 21.46 12.16 -5.76
C MET A 155 21.09 13.55 -5.23
N ALA A 156 20.83 13.70 -3.92
CA ALA A 156 20.34 14.95 -3.33
C ALA A 156 21.21 16.20 -3.63
N LYS A 157 22.53 16.02 -3.78
CA LYS A 157 23.48 17.10 -4.09
C LYS A 157 23.86 17.21 -5.57
N ALA A 158 23.33 16.31 -6.41
CA ALA A 158 23.62 16.23 -7.83
C ALA A 158 22.36 16.53 -8.66
N LYS A 159 22.53 16.90 -9.92
CA LYS A 159 21.38 17.10 -10.82
C LYS A 159 20.87 15.74 -11.28
N THR A 160 19.64 15.39 -10.91
CA THR A 160 19.01 14.13 -11.35
C THR A 160 18.75 14.12 -12.86
N PRO A 161 19.29 13.15 -13.63
CA PRO A 161 19.11 13.08 -15.08
C PRO A 161 17.78 12.41 -15.44
N TRP A 162 16.66 13.13 -15.25
CA TRP A 162 15.29 12.59 -15.40
C TRP A 162 15.01 11.88 -16.74
N LEU A 163 15.58 12.35 -17.85
CA LEU A 163 15.40 11.69 -19.16
C LEU A 163 16.03 10.29 -19.19
N LEU A 164 17.21 10.12 -18.60
CA LEU A 164 17.87 8.83 -18.48
C LEU A 164 17.10 7.91 -17.52
N VAL A 165 16.62 8.45 -16.40
CA VAL A 165 15.77 7.73 -15.43
C VAL A 165 14.52 7.18 -16.13
N ILE A 166 13.79 8.02 -16.86
CA ILE A 166 12.58 7.61 -17.57
C ILE A 166 12.93 6.55 -18.62
N LYS A 167 13.97 6.77 -19.44
CA LYS A 167 14.37 5.80 -20.47
C LYS A 167 14.73 4.43 -19.90
N PHE A 168 15.33 4.39 -18.72
CA PHE A 168 15.72 3.14 -18.05
C PHE A 168 14.57 2.42 -17.34
N TYR A 169 13.58 3.16 -16.82
CA TYR A 169 12.54 2.60 -15.95
C TYR A 169 11.12 2.63 -16.51
N TRP A 170 10.83 3.33 -17.62
CA TRP A 170 9.45 3.56 -18.08
C TRP A 170 8.64 2.28 -18.21
N TRP A 171 9.18 1.23 -18.82
CA TRP A 171 8.46 -0.02 -19.04
C TRP A 171 8.09 -0.70 -17.71
N ARG A 172 9.08 -0.88 -16.81
CA ARG A 172 8.86 -1.47 -15.49
C ARG A 172 7.87 -0.65 -14.67
N LEU A 173 8.02 0.68 -14.68
CA LEU A 173 7.11 1.59 -13.98
C LEU A 173 5.69 1.46 -14.51
N THR A 174 5.49 1.41 -15.83
CA THR A 174 4.17 1.24 -16.44
C THR A 174 3.52 -0.06 -15.99
N ILE A 175 4.25 -1.18 -16.00
CA ILE A 175 3.70 -2.49 -15.58
C ILE A 175 3.31 -2.49 -14.10
N VAL A 176 4.20 -2.03 -13.22
CA VAL A 176 3.91 -1.97 -11.77
C VAL A 176 2.73 -1.04 -11.50
N SER A 177 2.70 0.13 -12.15
CA SER A 177 1.61 1.10 -12.00
C SER A 177 0.27 0.57 -12.50
N LEU A 178 0.26 -0.19 -13.60
CA LEU A 178 -0.95 -0.79 -14.17
C LEU A 178 -1.52 -1.88 -13.24
N ILE A 179 -0.67 -2.75 -12.68
CA ILE A 179 -1.09 -3.73 -11.69
C ILE A 179 -1.68 -3.03 -10.46
N TRP A 180 -1.01 -1.97 -9.97
CA TRP A 180 -1.50 -1.20 -8.83
C TRP A 180 -2.84 -0.53 -9.13
N PHE A 181 -2.99 0.09 -10.30
CA PHE A 181 -4.26 0.66 -10.76
C PHE A 181 -5.38 -0.38 -10.74
N ILE A 182 -5.13 -1.56 -11.30
CA ILE A 182 -6.12 -2.64 -11.39
C ILE A 182 -6.52 -3.14 -9.99
N TYR A 183 -5.54 -3.30 -9.10
CA TYR A 183 -5.81 -3.74 -7.72
C TYR A 183 -6.62 -2.70 -6.95
N ASP A 184 -6.18 -1.44 -6.95
CA ASP A 184 -6.85 -0.36 -6.24
C ASP A 184 -8.26 -0.10 -6.82
N PHE A 185 -8.47 -0.27 -8.13
CA PHE A 185 -9.79 -0.21 -8.76
C PHE A 185 -10.79 -1.17 -8.12
N SER A 186 -10.36 -2.37 -7.73
CA SER A 186 -11.26 -3.36 -7.13
C SER A 186 -11.28 -3.30 -5.61
N GLY A 187 -10.11 -3.26 -4.96
CA GLY A 187 -9.98 -3.37 -3.51
C GLY A 187 -10.69 -2.26 -2.74
N TYR A 188 -10.55 -1.01 -3.19
CA TYR A 188 -11.20 0.13 -2.53
C TYR A 188 -12.72 0.11 -2.69
N SER A 189 -13.19 -0.20 -3.90
CA SER A 189 -14.62 -0.27 -4.19
C SER A 189 -15.31 -1.36 -3.37
N PHE A 190 -14.70 -2.55 -3.29
CA PHE A 190 -15.24 -3.64 -2.49
C PHE A 190 -15.26 -3.34 -1.00
N SER A 191 -14.26 -2.63 -0.48
CA SER A 191 -14.31 -2.14 0.89
C SER A 191 -15.52 -1.24 1.15
N LEU A 192 -15.89 -0.36 0.20
CA LEU A 192 -17.08 0.49 0.31
C LEU A 192 -18.39 -0.31 0.18
N PHE A 193 -18.48 -1.24 -0.78
CA PHE A 193 -19.69 -2.05 -0.97
C PHE A 193 -19.90 -3.08 0.13
N SER A 194 -18.85 -3.51 0.82
CA SER A 194 -18.95 -4.55 1.87
C SER A 194 -19.95 -4.18 2.95
N SER A 195 -19.86 -2.97 3.52
CA SER A 195 -20.78 -2.49 4.55
C SER A 195 -22.20 -2.34 4.00
N THR A 196 -22.34 -1.81 2.78
CA THR A 196 -23.64 -1.62 2.15
C THR A 196 -24.35 -2.95 1.87
N ILE A 197 -23.62 -3.95 1.36
CA ILE A 197 -24.17 -5.27 1.08
C ILE A 197 -24.54 -5.97 2.40
N VAL A 198 -23.68 -5.89 3.41
CA VAL A 198 -23.97 -6.45 4.74
C VAL A 198 -25.20 -5.78 5.36
N ASP A 199 -25.31 -4.45 5.29
CA ASP A 199 -26.48 -3.71 5.81
C ASP A 199 -27.76 -4.14 5.11
N ASN A 200 -27.74 -4.25 3.78
CA ASN A 200 -28.89 -4.72 3.00
C ASN A 200 -29.29 -6.17 3.36
N LEU A 201 -28.33 -7.03 3.69
CA LEU A 201 -28.60 -8.41 4.11
C LEU A 201 -29.15 -8.49 5.54
N LEU A 202 -28.75 -7.58 6.43
CA LEU A 202 -29.21 -7.51 7.82
C LEU A 202 -30.60 -6.84 7.95
N GLY A 203 -30.99 -6.04 6.96
CA GLY A 203 -32.26 -5.31 6.90
C GLY A 203 -32.27 -4.01 7.70
N ASP A 204 -33.17 -3.09 7.31
CA ASP A 204 -33.20 -1.68 7.74
C ASP A 204 -33.33 -1.45 9.26
N ASN A 205 -33.79 -2.45 10.03
CA ASN A 205 -34.01 -2.34 11.47
C ASN A 205 -32.84 -2.89 12.31
N SER A 206 -31.73 -3.29 11.69
CA SER A 206 -30.59 -3.84 12.40
C SER A 206 -29.77 -2.75 13.10
N PRO A 207 -29.44 -2.91 14.39
CA PRO A 207 -28.59 -1.96 15.10
C PRO A 207 -27.24 -1.77 14.42
N LEU A 208 -26.74 -0.54 14.39
CA LEU A 208 -25.54 -0.15 13.64
C LEU A 208 -24.28 -0.92 14.08
N TRP A 209 -24.18 -1.27 15.35
CA TRP A 209 -23.05 -2.06 15.86
C TRP A 209 -22.95 -3.45 15.20
N LYS A 210 -24.07 -4.04 14.75
CA LYS A 210 -24.04 -5.35 14.07
C LYS A 210 -23.36 -5.24 12.72
N SER A 211 -23.63 -4.17 11.96
CA SER A 211 -22.96 -3.88 10.70
C SER A 211 -21.45 -3.77 10.87
N PHE A 212 -21.01 -2.97 11.87
CA PHE A 212 -19.59 -2.85 12.19
C PHE A 212 -18.99 -4.19 12.65
N GLY A 213 -19.73 -5.02 13.38
CA GLY A 213 -19.29 -6.35 13.79
C GLY A 213 -19.03 -7.30 12.61
N TRP A 214 -19.96 -7.36 11.65
CA TRP A 214 -19.78 -8.14 10.43
C TRP A 214 -18.66 -7.59 9.53
N THR A 215 -18.55 -6.26 9.42
CA THR A 215 -17.45 -5.61 8.69
C THR A 215 -16.11 -5.92 9.34
N THR A 216 -16.03 -5.93 10.68
CA THR A 216 -14.84 -6.31 11.43
C THR A 216 -14.45 -7.76 11.12
N LEU A 217 -15.43 -8.67 11.08
CA LEU A 217 -15.18 -10.07 10.71
C LEU A 217 -14.65 -10.20 9.28
N ILE A 218 -15.21 -9.45 8.32
CA ILE A 218 -14.71 -9.42 6.94
C ILE A 218 -13.25 -8.97 6.92
N TYR A 219 -12.90 -7.87 7.60
CA TYR A 219 -11.53 -7.37 7.62
C TYR A 219 -10.56 -8.28 8.37
N LEU A 220 -11.02 -9.10 9.31
CA LEU A 220 -10.17 -10.12 9.95
C LEU A 220 -9.61 -11.14 8.95
N PHE A 221 -10.26 -11.34 7.79
CA PHE A 221 -9.72 -12.19 6.72
C PHE A 221 -8.51 -11.59 6.01
N TYR A 222 -8.28 -10.27 6.06
CA TYR A 222 -7.06 -9.67 5.53
C TYR A 222 -5.82 -10.24 6.23
N LEU A 223 -5.87 -10.39 7.56
CA LEU A 223 -4.74 -10.83 8.39
C LEU A 223 -4.14 -12.20 7.99
N PRO A 224 -4.88 -13.31 7.90
CA PRO A 224 -4.30 -14.57 7.44
C PRO A 224 -3.80 -14.48 6.00
N GLY A 225 -4.43 -13.65 5.15
CA GLY A 225 -3.99 -13.37 3.79
C GLY A 225 -2.61 -12.75 3.74
N CYS A 226 -2.45 -11.54 4.31
CA CYS A 226 -1.19 -10.80 4.30
C CYS A 226 -0.09 -11.45 5.15
N ILE A 227 -0.43 -12.06 6.28
CA ILE A 227 0.57 -12.80 7.07
C ILE A 227 1.06 -14.01 6.25
N GLY A 228 0.15 -14.80 5.68
CA GLY A 228 0.52 -15.95 4.84
C GLY A 228 1.33 -15.54 3.61
N GLY A 229 0.89 -14.49 2.91
CA GLY A 229 1.55 -13.94 1.73
C GLY A 229 2.95 -13.44 2.04
N SER A 230 3.18 -12.87 3.22
CA SER A 230 4.52 -12.44 3.66
C SER A 230 5.56 -13.57 3.65
N PHE A 231 5.22 -14.76 4.14
CA PHE A 231 6.13 -15.91 4.14
C PHE A 231 6.32 -16.50 2.74
N VAL A 232 5.23 -16.61 1.97
CA VAL A 232 5.30 -17.15 0.60
C VAL A 232 6.11 -16.23 -0.31
N SER A 233 6.07 -14.91 -0.07
CA SER A 233 6.86 -13.92 -0.80
C SER A 233 8.38 -14.05 -0.60
N ASP A 234 8.83 -14.65 0.51
CA ASP A 234 10.24 -15.05 0.65
C ASP A 234 10.56 -16.34 -0.10
N TRP A 235 9.63 -17.30 -0.14
CA TRP A 235 9.87 -18.63 -0.70
C TRP A 235 9.76 -18.68 -2.23
N LEU A 236 8.70 -18.10 -2.78
CA LEU A 236 8.43 -18.09 -4.22
C LEU A 236 8.85 -16.77 -4.89
N GLY A 237 9.13 -15.75 -4.10
CA GLY A 237 9.39 -14.40 -4.55
C GLY A 237 8.11 -13.58 -4.75
N PRO A 238 8.23 -12.23 -4.76
CA PRO A 238 7.06 -11.34 -4.77
C PRO A 238 6.24 -11.42 -6.06
N LYS A 239 6.92 -11.58 -7.21
CA LYS A 239 6.27 -11.72 -8.52
C LYS A 239 5.31 -12.91 -8.56
N MET A 240 5.78 -14.08 -8.14
CA MET A 240 5.00 -15.32 -8.19
C MET A 240 3.86 -15.29 -7.18
N THR A 241 4.13 -14.79 -5.97
CA THR A 241 3.11 -14.67 -4.92
C THR A 241 1.98 -13.74 -5.34
N LEU A 242 2.31 -12.57 -5.92
CA LEU A 242 1.34 -11.66 -6.51
C LEU A 242 0.48 -12.33 -7.57
N GLY A 243 1.13 -12.96 -8.57
CA GLY A 243 0.43 -13.58 -9.69
C GLY A 243 -0.49 -14.73 -9.27
N ILE A 244 -0.03 -15.61 -8.37
CA ILE A 244 -0.82 -16.73 -7.87
C ILE A 244 -1.99 -16.23 -7.02
N GLY A 245 -1.74 -15.28 -6.10
CA GLY A 245 -2.77 -14.72 -5.23
C GLY A 245 -3.88 -14.02 -6.02
N VAL A 246 -3.53 -13.16 -6.98
CA VAL A 246 -4.52 -12.45 -7.78
C VAL A 246 -5.26 -13.36 -8.76
N LEU A 247 -4.62 -14.41 -9.28
CA LEU A 247 -5.29 -15.43 -10.07
C LEU A 247 -6.33 -16.19 -9.24
N ALA A 248 -5.93 -16.65 -8.04
CA ALA A 248 -6.82 -17.35 -7.13
C ALA A 248 -7.98 -16.44 -6.68
N GLN A 249 -7.70 -15.17 -6.38
CA GLN A 249 -8.72 -14.16 -6.07
C GLN A 249 -9.73 -14.04 -7.22
N GLY A 250 -9.27 -13.94 -8.47
CA GLY A 250 -10.16 -13.86 -9.64
C GLY A 250 -11.03 -15.11 -9.81
N ILE A 251 -10.48 -16.31 -9.61
CA ILE A 251 -11.24 -17.56 -9.67
C ILE A 251 -12.33 -17.59 -8.58
N VAL A 252 -11.97 -17.27 -7.33
CA VAL A 252 -12.94 -17.22 -6.22
C VAL A 252 -14.00 -16.14 -6.48
N GLY A 253 -13.62 -14.99 -7.03
CA GLY A 253 -14.56 -13.93 -7.38
C GLY A 253 -15.55 -14.35 -8.47
N PHE A 254 -15.13 -15.11 -9.49
CA PHE A 254 -16.05 -15.68 -10.47
C PHE A 254 -16.99 -16.72 -9.86
N ILE A 255 -16.50 -17.57 -8.95
CA ILE A 255 -17.34 -18.51 -8.20
C ILE A 255 -18.38 -17.73 -7.39
N MET A 256 -17.94 -16.71 -6.64
CA MET A 256 -18.80 -15.85 -5.83
C MET A 256 -19.86 -15.15 -6.67
N ALA A 257 -19.51 -14.64 -7.86
CA ALA A 257 -20.46 -14.09 -8.81
C ALA A 257 -21.47 -15.15 -9.27
N GLY A 258 -21.01 -16.35 -9.62
CA GLY A 258 -21.87 -17.45 -10.06
C GLY A 258 -22.90 -17.90 -9.02
N VAL A 259 -22.52 -17.93 -7.75
CA VAL A 259 -23.42 -18.32 -6.63
C VAL A 259 -24.06 -17.13 -5.92
N TYR A 260 -23.88 -15.90 -6.44
CA TYR A 260 -24.32 -14.68 -5.75
C TYR A 260 -25.83 -14.68 -5.45
N SER A 261 -26.66 -15.22 -6.35
CA SER A 261 -28.11 -15.35 -6.14
C SER A 261 -28.46 -16.13 -4.88
N TYR A 262 -27.66 -17.13 -4.51
CA TYR A 262 -27.82 -17.89 -3.28
C TYR A 262 -27.24 -17.15 -2.07
N LEU A 263 -26.06 -16.54 -2.22
CA LEU A 263 -25.37 -15.82 -1.13
C LEU A 263 -26.07 -14.52 -0.73
N ALA A 264 -26.80 -13.89 -1.65
CA ALA A 264 -27.53 -12.64 -1.44
C ALA A 264 -28.80 -12.79 -0.57
N HIS A 265 -29.11 -14.00 -0.10
CA HIS A 265 -30.21 -14.20 0.83
C HIS A 265 -29.81 -13.86 2.28
N PRO A 266 -30.65 -13.15 3.05
CA PRO A 266 -30.39 -12.82 4.46
C PRO A 266 -30.05 -14.01 5.36
N GLN A 267 -30.56 -15.21 5.03
CA GLN A 267 -30.28 -16.45 5.76
C GLN A 267 -28.83 -16.93 5.58
N ASN A 268 -28.16 -16.47 4.51
CA ASN A 268 -26.84 -16.92 4.08
C ASN A 268 -25.74 -15.88 4.34
N VAL A 269 -25.97 -14.86 5.18
CA VAL A 269 -24.99 -13.80 5.51
C VAL A 269 -23.65 -14.38 5.91
N ALA A 270 -23.62 -15.40 6.76
CA ALA A 270 -22.38 -16.05 7.18
C ALA A 270 -21.62 -16.68 6.00
N GLY A 271 -22.34 -17.33 5.09
CA GLY A 271 -21.76 -17.91 3.86
C GLY A 271 -21.19 -16.83 2.94
N PHE A 272 -21.93 -15.73 2.76
CA PHE A 272 -21.45 -14.57 2.00
C PHE A 272 -20.16 -14.03 2.61
N VAL A 273 -20.13 -13.78 3.92
CA VAL A 273 -18.98 -13.23 4.64
C VAL A 273 -17.76 -14.13 4.54
N ILE A 274 -17.91 -15.46 4.62
CA ILE A 274 -16.78 -16.39 4.50
C ILE A 274 -16.21 -16.36 3.08
N VAL A 275 -17.05 -16.52 2.04
CA VAL A 275 -16.57 -16.56 0.65
C VAL A 275 -15.94 -15.22 0.27
N TYR A 276 -16.57 -14.12 0.68
CA TYR A 276 -16.07 -12.78 0.45
C TYR A 276 -14.77 -12.51 1.23
N GLY A 277 -14.70 -12.96 2.47
CA GLY A 277 -13.49 -12.92 3.28
C GLY A 277 -12.33 -13.66 2.62
N VAL A 278 -12.55 -14.86 2.08
CA VAL A 278 -11.52 -15.59 1.31
C VAL A 278 -11.10 -14.83 0.06
N PHE A 279 -12.05 -14.24 -0.69
CA PHE A 279 -11.75 -13.40 -1.84
C PHE A 279 -10.81 -12.24 -1.47
N LEU A 280 -11.11 -11.56 -0.36
CA LEU A 280 -10.31 -10.46 0.16
C LEU A 280 -8.93 -10.92 0.68
N ALA A 281 -8.88 -12.04 1.42
CA ALA A 281 -7.63 -12.62 1.92
C ALA A 281 -6.65 -12.96 0.79
N LEU A 282 -7.15 -13.46 -0.35
CA LEU A 282 -6.33 -13.76 -1.52
C LEU A 282 -5.80 -12.49 -2.21
N GLY A 283 -6.56 -11.40 -2.15
CA GLY A 283 -6.10 -10.08 -2.60
C GLY A 283 -4.93 -9.57 -1.76
N GLU A 284 -5.02 -9.69 -0.44
CA GLU A 284 -3.95 -9.26 0.46
C GLU A 284 -2.74 -10.20 0.39
N PHE A 285 -2.96 -11.52 0.31
CA PHE A 285 -1.90 -12.51 0.11
C PHE A 285 -1.06 -12.25 -1.14
N GLY A 286 -1.70 -11.84 -2.24
CA GLY A 286 -1.04 -11.61 -3.52
C GLY A 286 -0.69 -10.14 -3.72
N PRO A 287 -1.54 -9.37 -4.43
CA PRO A 287 -1.30 -7.97 -4.72
C PRO A 287 -1.04 -7.06 -3.52
N GLY A 288 -1.82 -7.16 -2.44
CA GLY A 288 -1.70 -6.28 -1.28
C GLY A 288 -0.29 -6.27 -0.70
N ASP A 289 0.23 -7.46 -0.42
CA ASP A 289 1.59 -7.65 0.08
C ASP A 289 2.67 -7.24 -0.94
N ASN A 290 2.47 -7.57 -2.22
CA ASN A 290 3.57 -7.61 -3.16
C ASN A 290 3.68 -6.41 -4.09
N ILE A 291 2.62 -5.63 -4.32
CA ILE A 291 2.69 -4.46 -5.22
C ILE A 291 3.67 -3.43 -4.67
N GLY A 292 3.52 -3.03 -3.40
CA GLY A 292 4.42 -2.09 -2.74
C GLY A 292 5.85 -2.64 -2.64
N LEU A 293 5.98 -3.93 -2.32
CA LEU A 293 7.27 -4.59 -2.26
C LEU A 293 8.00 -4.55 -3.61
N ILE A 294 7.32 -4.90 -4.69
CA ILE A 294 7.87 -4.86 -6.05
C ILE A 294 8.20 -3.42 -6.44
N ALA A 295 7.30 -2.46 -6.20
CA ALA A 295 7.53 -1.05 -6.53
C ALA A 295 8.76 -0.47 -5.80
N SER A 296 8.99 -0.87 -4.55
CA SER A 296 10.13 -0.42 -3.76
C SER A 296 11.44 -1.11 -4.17
N LYS A 297 11.40 -2.36 -4.63
CA LYS A 297 12.61 -3.13 -5.00
C LYS A 297 12.99 -3.07 -6.47
N SER A 298 12.07 -2.70 -7.37
CA SER A 298 12.29 -2.74 -8.83
C SER A 298 13.00 -1.49 -9.38
N CYS A 299 13.65 -0.70 -8.54
CA CYS A 299 14.36 0.50 -8.95
C CYS A 299 15.50 0.85 -7.98
N ALA A 300 16.46 1.61 -8.51
CA ALA A 300 17.59 2.12 -7.75
C ALA A 300 17.17 3.10 -6.66
N THR A 301 17.88 3.03 -5.54
CA THR A 301 17.72 3.81 -4.31
C THR A 301 17.66 5.31 -4.57
N ALA A 302 18.46 5.80 -5.52
CA ALA A 302 18.57 7.22 -5.86
C ALA A 302 17.28 7.87 -6.37
N VAL A 303 16.35 7.08 -6.95
CA VAL A 303 15.09 7.58 -7.55
C VAL A 303 13.86 6.82 -7.03
N ARG A 304 14.06 6.00 -5.99
CA ARG A 304 13.06 5.05 -5.51
C ARG A 304 11.80 5.73 -4.96
N GLY A 305 11.95 6.83 -4.24
CA GLY A 305 10.83 7.62 -3.71
C GLY A 305 9.91 8.13 -4.81
N GLN A 306 10.48 8.64 -5.90
CA GLN A 306 9.75 9.07 -7.09
C GLN A 306 9.12 7.92 -7.84
N TYR A 307 9.87 6.85 -8.11
CA TYR A 307 9.36 5.67 -8.79
C TYR A 307 8.15 5.08 -8.06
N TYR A 308 8.29 4.88 -6.74
CA TYR A 308 7.21 4.40 -5.87
C TYR A 308 6.05 5.40 -5.83
N GLY A 309 6.35 6.70 -5.68
CA GLY A 309 5.35 7.76 -5.60
C GLY A 309 4.48 7.86 -6.86
N ILE A 310 5.06 7.67 -8.04
CA ILE A 310 4.33 7.64 -9.33
C ILE A 310 3.44 6.40 -9.38
N ALA A 311 3.98 5.22 -9.07
CA ALA A 311 3.21 3.97 -9.10
C ALA A 311 2.03 4.01 -8.12
N ALA A 312 2.26 4.47 -6.89
CA ALA A 312 1.23 4.63 -5.88
C ALA A 312 0.18 5.67 -6.29
N ALA A 313 0.59 6.79 -6.90
CA ALA A 313 -0.34 7.81 -7.37
C ALA A 313 -1.27 7.28 -8.46
N ILE A 314 -0.76 6.47 -9.40
CA ILE A 314 -1.56 5.80 -10.42
C ILE A 314 -2.51 4.78 -9.79
N GLY A 315 -2.06 4.03 -8.77
CA GLY A 315 -2.92 3.18 -7.95
C GLY A 315 -4.14 3.95 -7.40
N LYS A 316 -3.93 5.12 -6.79
CA LYS A 316 -5.04 5.94 -6.26
C LYS A 316 -5.97 6.52 -7.32
N ILE A 317 -5.49 6.74 -8.55
CA ILE A 317 -6.38 7.03 -9.69
C ILE A 317 -7.27 5.81 -9.97
N GLY A 318 -6.70 4.60 -9.93
CA GLY A 318 -7.44 3.33 -10.01
C GLY A 318 -8.55 3.23 -8.97
N ALA A 319 -8.23 3.50 -7.70
CA ALA A 319 -9.23 3.51 -6.61
C ALA A 319 -10.40 4.46 -6.90
N PHE A 320 -10.10 5.69 -7.32
CA PHE A 320 -11.14 6.67 -7.64
C PHE A 320 -12.01 6.22 -8.84
N VAL A 321 -11.38 5.74 -9.91
CA VAL A 321 -12.11 5.28 -11.11
C VAL A 321 -12.98 4.06 -10.76
N GLY A 322 -12.44 3.10 -10.01
CA GLY A 322 -13.15 1.90 -9.58
C GLY A 322 -14.38 2.22 -8.74
N ASP A 323 -14.22 3.09 -7.74
CA ASP A 323 -15.31 3.54 -6.87
C ASP A 323 -16.47 4.12 -7.69
N GLN A 324 -16.17 5.01 -8.63
CA GLN A 324 -17.20 5.62 -9.47
C GLN A 324 -17.84 4.61 -10.43
N VAL A 325 -17.04 3.79 -11.12
CA VAL A 325 -17.55 2.83 -12.12
C VAL A 325 -18.42 1.77 -11.46
N LEU A 326 -17.98 1.19 -10.35
CA LEU A 326 -18.73 0.15 -9.65
C LEU A 326 -19.95 0.74 -8.93
N ALA A 327 -19.91 1.99 -8.44
CA ALA A 327 -21.08 2.65 -7.88
C ALA A 327 -22.15 2.95 -8.95
N ILE A 328 -21.75 3.39 -10.14
CA ILE A 328 -22.67 3.56 -11.27
C ILE A 328 -23.31 2.22 -11.64
N LEU A 329 -22.51 1.15 -11.68
CA LEU A 329 -22.97 -0.20 -12.00
C LEU A 329 -23.97 -0.71 -10.95
N TYR A 330 -23.64 -0.59 -9.66
CA TYR A 330 -24.51 -0.99 -8.56
C TYR A 330 -25.83 -0.21 -8.58
N ASN A 331 -25.77 1.13 -8.64
CA ASN A 331 -26.95 1.99 -8.62
C ASN A 331 -27.87 1.80 -9.82
N ARG A 332 -27.34 1.33 -10.96
CA ARG A 332 -28.16 1.03 -12.14
C ARG A 332 -29.12 -0.14 -11.92
N TYR A 333 -28.70 -1.13 -11.14
CA TYR A 333 -29.44 -2.38 -10.98
C TYR A 333 -30.08 -2.52 -9.60
N LYS A 334 -29.67 -1.75 -8.58
CA LYS A 334 -30.16 -1.93 -7.19
C LYS A 334 -31.69 -1.94 -7.07
N ASP A 335 -32.40 -1.15 -7.90
CA ASP A 335 -33.85 -1.00 -7.84
C ASP A 335 -34.59 -1.96 -8.79
N THR A 336 -33.90 -2.51 -9.80
CA THR A 336 -34.50 -3.34 -10.86
C THR A 336 -34.15 -4.83 -10.72
N ASP A 337 -32.92 -5.13 -10.34
CA ASP A 337 -32.38 -6.48 -10.14
C ASP A 337 -31.26 -6.44 -9.08
N PRO A 338 -31.61 -6.53 -7.78
CA PRO A 338 -30.64 -6.46 -6.68
C PRO A 338 -29.57 -7.56 -6.73
N ILE A 339 -29.88 -8.71 -7.34
CA ILE A 339 -28.91 -9.79 -7.53
C ILE A 339 -27.84 -9.34 -8.51
N LYS A 340 -28.22 -8.79 -9.67
CA LYS A 340 -27.24 -8.25 -10.64
C LYS A 340 -26.43 -7.09 -10.07
N ALA A 341 -27.06 -6.24 -9.24
CA ALA A 341 -26.40 -5.10 -8.62
C ALA A 341 -25.15 -5.51 -7.82
N GLY A 342 -25.24 -6.59 -7.04
CA GLY A 342 -24.09 -7.12 -6.30
C GLY A 342 -23.22 -8.09 -7.12
N GLN A 343 -23.81 -8.84 -8.06
CA GLN A 343 -23.09 -9.83 -8.87
C GLN A 343 -22.12 -9.21 -9.89
N TYR A 344 -22.53 -8.13 -10.57
CA TYR A 344 -21.75 -7.55 -11.67
C TYR A 344 -20.41 -6.93 -11.23
N PRO A 345 -20.32 -6.24 -10.07
CA PRO A 345 -19.03 -5.85 -9.52
C PRO A 345 -18.05 -7.02 -9.37
N PHE A 346 -18.50 -8.18 -8.88
CA PHE A 346 -17.66 -9.38 -8.78
C PHE A 346 -17.19 -9.86 -10.15
N PHE A 347 -18.03 -9.87 -11.19
CA PHE A 347 -17.59 -10.24 -12.53
C PHE A 347 -16.52 -9.29 -13.09
N VAL A 348 -16.73 -7.98 -12.99
CA VAL A 348 -15.79 -6.98 -13.50
C VAL A 348 -14.44 -7.10 -12.81
N SER A 349 -14.44 -7.11 -11.47
CA SER A 349 -13.20 -7.20 -10.71
C SER A 349 -12.50 -8.55 -10.88
N SER A 350 -13.24 -9.66 -10.97
CA SER A 350 -12.64 -10.98 -11.21
C SER A 350 -11.93 -11.03 -12.57
N ALA A 351 -12.55 -10.48 -13.62
CA ALA A 351 -11.91 -10.40 -14.94
C ALA A 351 -10.62 -9.55 -14.89
N LEU A 352 -10.66 -8.43 -14.16
CA LEU A 352 -9.49 -7.59 -13.92
C LEU A 352 -8.39 -8.30 -13.11
N CYS A 353 -8.74 -9.14 -12.13
CA CYS A 353 -7.79 -9.97 -11.41
C CYS A 353 -7.08 -10.96 -12.36
N ILE A 354 -7.79 -11.61 -13.28
CA ILE A 354 -7.18 -12.51 -14.29
C ILE A 354 -6.25 -11.73 -15.23
N LEU A 355 -6.66 -10.54 -15.67
CA LEU A 355 -5.81 -9.66 -16.48
C LEU A 355 -4.53 -9.28 -15.72
N SER A 356 -4.67 -8.89 -14.45
CA SER A 356 -3.56 -8.55 -13.56
C SER A 356 -2.62 -9.74 -13.36
N ALA A 357 -3.14 -10.96 -13.20
CA ALA A 357 -2.34 -12.19 -13.14
C ALA A 357 -1.51 -12.38 -14.41
N GLY A 358 -2.11 -12.20 -15.59
CA GLY A 358 -1.40 -12.29 -16.87
C GLY A 358 -0.26 -11.27 -16.97
N ILE A 359 -0.55 -9.99 -16.65
CA ILE A 359 0.47 -8.94 -16.63
C ILE A 359 1.58 -9.30 -15.64
N ALA A 360 1.23 -9.79 -14.45
CA ALA A 360 2.19 -10.18 -13.43
C ALA A 360 3.11 -11.32 -13.88
N PHE A 361 2.57 -12.43 -14.40
CA PHE A 361 3.37 -13.58 -14.79
C PHE A 361 4.31 -13.26 -15.97
N PHE A 362 3.81 -12.55 -16.99
CA PHE A 362 4.55 -12.37 -18.23
C PHE A 362 5.40 -11.09 -18.27
N LEU A 363 4.99 -10.00 -17.59
CA LEU A 363 5.61 -8.69 -17.79
C LEU A 363 6.39 -8.16 -16.57
N LEU A 364 6.14 -8.66 -15.36
CA LEU A 364 6.93 -8.25 -14.19
C LEU A 364 8.35 -8.86 -14.22
N PRO A 365 9.38 -8.09 -13.83
CA PRO A 365 10.71 -8.63 -13.62
C PRO A 365 10.75 -9.57 -12.41
N HIS A 366 11.74 -10.45 -12.38
CA HIS A 366 12.03 -11.23 -11.18
C HIS A 366 12.55 -10.30 -10.08
N ILE A 367 11.98 -10.39 -8.88
CA ILE A 367 12.40 -9.65 -7.69
C ILE A 367 12.89 -10.67 -6.66
N GLY A 368 14.17 -10.64 -6.39
CA GLY A 368 14.85 -11.46 -5.39
C GLY A 368 15.07 -10.71 -4.08
N GLN A 369 15.89 -11.30 -3.21
CA GLN A 369 16.23 -10.73 -1.90
C GLN A 369 17.20 -9.54 -2.02
N ASP A 370 18.08 -9.56 -3.02
CA ASP A 370 19.20 -8.61 -3.19
C ASP A 370 19.00 -7.67 -4.39
N THR A 371 17.79 -7.63 -4.97
CA THR A 371 17.48 -6.85 -6.18
C THR A 371 17.72 -5.35 -6.03
N ILE A 372 17.63 -4.81 -4.81
CA ILE A 372 17.94 -3.39 -4.56
C ILE A 372 19.39 -3.08 -4.94
N ASP A 373 20.34 -3.85 -4.41
CA ASP A 373 21.76 -3.63 -4.66
C ASP A 373 22.11 -3.87 -6.13
N GLU A 374 21.52 -4.90 -6.75
CA GLU A 374 21.69 -5.16 -8.19
C GLU A 374 21.17 -4.01 -9.06
N GLU A 375 20.02 -3.43 -8.74
CA GLU A 375 19.46 -2.30 -9.49
C GLU A 375 20.29 -1.03 -9.28
N ASP A 376 20.86 -0.81 -8.09
CA ASP A 376 21.77 0.31 -7.84
C ASP A 376 23.02 0.23 -8.73
N VAL A 377 23.64 -0.96 -8.82
CA VAL A 377 24.80 -1.19 -9.69
C VAL A 377 24.45 -1.02 -11.18
N LYS A 378 23.36 -1.64 -11.64
CA LYS A 378 22.91 -1.55 -13.05
C LYS A 378 22.60 -0.10 -13.43
N PHE A 379 21.96 0.66 -12.54
CA PHE A 379 21.59 2.04 -12.80
C PHE A 379 22.82 2.95 -12.83
N ARG A 380 23.78 2.79 -11.91
CA ARG A 380 25.06 3.52 -11.96
C ARG A 380 25.83 3.25 -13.25
N ALA A 381 25.95 2.00 -13.67
CA ALA A 381 26.62 1.64 -14.91
C ALA A 381 25.95 2.32 -16.12
N TYR A 382 24.62 2.26 -16.20
CA TYR A 382 23.85 2.92 -17.24
C TYR A 382 24.06 4.44 -17.27
N LEU A 383 24.12 5.09 -16.12
CA LEU A 383 24.40 6.52 -16.03
C LEU A 383 25.80 6.87 -16.54
N ALA A 384 26.82 6.11 -16.12
CA ALA A 384 28.20 6.30 -16.56
C ALA A 384 28.34 6.12 -18.09
N GLU A 385 27.72 5.09 -18.66
CA GLU A 385 27.70 4.85 -20.11
C GLU A 385 27.06 5.99 -20.91
N ASN A 386 26.11 6.71 -20.31
CA ASN A 386 25.43 7.85 -20.93
C ASN A 386 26.07 9.21 -20.55
N GLY A 387 27.31 9.20 -20.05
CA GLY A 387 28.11 10.39 -19.81
C GLY A 387 27.74 11.16 -18.54
N TYR A 388 27.03 10.54 -17.60
CA TYR A 388 26.74 11.15 -16.30
C TYR A 388 27.87 10.90 -15.29
N ASP A 389 28.25 11.93 -14.56
CA ASP A 389 29.30 11.86 -13.54
C ASP A 389 28.77 11.22 -12.24
N VAL A 390 28.95 9.90 -12.13
CA VAL A 390 28.51 9.10 -10.96
C VAL A 390 29.30 9.37 -9.68
N SER A 391 30.42 10.10 -9.74
CA SER A 391 31.19 10.50 -8.55
C SER A 391 30.44 11.48 -7.65
N GLN A 392 29.40 12.12 -8.21
CA GLN A 392 28.54 13.06 -7.51
C GLN A 392 27.45 12.37 -6.67
N MET A 393 27.28 11.06 -6.83
CA MET A 393 26.30 10.27 -6.08
C MET A 393 26.82 9.84 -4.71
N GLY A 394 25.93 9.84 -3.71
CA GLY A 394 26.22 9.51 -2.32
C GLY A 394 26.70 10.70 -1.49
N VAL A 395 26.83 10.49 -0.18
CA VAL A 395 27.40 11.51 0.71
C VAL A 395 28.93 11.49 0.54
N GLN A 396 29.48 12.53 -0.09
CA GLN A 396 30.90 12.79 -0.46
C GLN A 396 32.03 12.39 0.53
N ARG A 397 31.72 11.93 1.75
CA ARG A 397 32.70 11.47 2.75
C ARG A 397 32.83 9.94 2.86
N GLU A 398 31.86 9.13 2.44
CA GLU A 398 31.92 7.66 2.58
C GLU A 398 32.24 6.94 1.27
N SER A 399 31.91 7.54 0.12
CA SER A 399 32.13 6.91 -1.18
C SER A 399 33.61 6.62 -1.47
N ALA A 400 34.54 7.43 -0.93
CA ALA A 400 35.97 7.24 -1.13
C ALA A 400 36.57 6.11 -0.27
N GLU A 401 36.10 5.93 0.96
CA GLU A 401 36.59 4.87 1.87
C GLU A 401 36.02 3.50 1.51
N HIS A 402 34.78 3.43 1.01
CA HIS A 402 34.12 2.16 0.70
C HIS A 402 34.52 1.57 -0.66
N ILE A 403 34.89 2.40 -1.64
CA ILE A 403 35.47 1.92 -2.92
C ILE A 403 36.83 1.26 -2.64
N VAL A 404 37.66 1.86 -1.78
CA VAL A 404 38.93 1.28 -1.36
C VAL A 404 38.70 -0.04 -0.59
N GLY A 405 37.73 -0.08 0.33
CA GLY A 405 37.41 -1.29 1.08
C GLY A 405 36.85 -2.45 0.25
N GLN A 406 36.04 -2.21 -0.79
CA GLN A 406 35.55 -3.28 -1.67
C GLN A 406 36.65 -3.81 -2.59
N THR A 407 37.54 -2.95 -3.07
CA THR A 407 38.67 -3.36 -3.92
C THR A 407 39.67 -4.20 -3.12
N GLU A 408 39.93 -3.84 -1.85
CA GLU A 408 40.80 -4.61 -0.95
C GLU A 408 40.21 -5.97 -0.55
N VAL A 409 38.89 -6.10 -0.45
CA VAL A 409 38.21 -7.37 -0.13
C VAL A 409 38.13 -8.31 -1.33
N GLU A 410 37.97 -7.78 -2.55
CA GLU A 410 38.06 -8.60 -3.78
C GLU A 410 39.48 -9.11 -4.02
N ASP A 411 40.51 -8.26 -3.89
CA ASP A 411 41.92 -8.68 -4.01
C ASP A 411 42.33 -9.63 -2.87
N GLY A 412 41.84 -9.41 -1.64
CA GLY A 412 42.12 -10.27 -0.49
C GLY A 412 41.58 -11.69 -0.64
N ASN A 413 40.40 -11.84 -1.24
CA ASN A 413 39.78 -13.14 -1.49
C ASN A 413 40.43 -13.90 -2.66
N GLU A 414 40.86 -13.22 -3.73
CA GLU A 414 41.60 -13.88 -4.82
C GLU A 414 42.97 -14.42 -4.38
N VAL A 415 43.65 -13.71 -3.46
CA VAL A 415 44.96 -14.14 -2.93
C VAL A 415 44.80 -15.33 -1.97
N THR A 416 43.76 -15.36 -1.12
CA THR A 416 43.52 -16.49 -0.21
C THR A 416 43.06 -17.75 -0.95
N GLU A 417 42.33 -17.62 -2.06
CA GLU A 417 41.89 -18.79 -2.85
C GLU A 417 43.05 -19.46 -3.61
N LYS A 418 44.09 -18.69 -4.00
CA LYS A 418 45.29 -19.23 -4.66
C LYS A 418 46.27 -19.90 -3.70
N VAL A 419 46.32 -19.48 -2.43
CA VAL A 419 47.19 -20.10 -1.41
C VAL A 419 46.58 -21.40 -0.84
N SER A 420 45.27 -21.56 -0.89
CA SER A 420 44.57 -22.79 -0.45
C SER A 420 44.67 -23.96 -1.45
N LYS A 421 45.17 -23.71 -2.68
CA LYS A 421 45.29 -24.71 -3.76
C LYS A 421 46.74 -25.00 -4.20
N ALA A 422 47.74 -24.62 -3.40
CA ALA A 422 49.15 -24.90 -3.67
C ALA A 422 49.73 -25.93 -2.70
#